data_AF-A0A963MCB8-F1
#
_entry.id   AF-A0A963MCB8-F1
#
_cell.length_a   1.000
_cell.length_b   1.000
_cell.length_c   1.000
_cell.angle_alpha   90.00
_cell.angle_beta   90.00
_cell.angle_gamma   90.00
#
_symmetry.space_group_name_H-M   'P 1'
#
loop_
_entity.id
_entity.type
_entity.pdbx_description
1 polymer ?
#
loop_
_entity_poly.entity_id
_entity_poly.type
_entity_poly.pdbx_seq_one_letter_code
_entity_poly.pdbx_strand_id
1 'polypeptide(L)'
;PSDAQDATQRVTAVQFERLCQAAMQELDDEAPGWFSRRLPWGSYGMLARASISAPSLGVALARWCRHHGLLTQDVTLTLATQGDEAAVTIAEHRPLGVLREFALLSLLRNLHGLACWLADSQLPLREAGLPFPAPPHADVYERLFPGPVRFGAAQAGLRFDTHALALPLRRDATALDQMLRRALPILVWPYRRDRLLSRRLRQLMRQPGTAHTAETLAGALALSPRSLHRQLRAEGTSLQQLKDEVRQARATELLLRTRQPIGRVARAAGFQNDKSFIRAFKGWTGLTPQALRERGG
;
A
#
# COMPACT_ATOMS: atom_id res chain seq x y z
N PRO A 1 -16.14 -13.22 8.39
CA PRO A 1 -15.94 -12.62 9.73
C PRO A 1 -17.30 -12.36 10.40
N SER A 2 -17.48 -12.81 11.64
CA SER A 2 -18.75 -12.73 12.40
C SER A 2 -19.16 -11.29 12.79
N ASP A 3 -18.27 -10.31 12.61
CA ASP A 3 -18.48 -8.93 13.04
C ASP A 3 -19.24 -8.05 12.01
N ALA A 4 -19.69 -8.62 10.89
CA ALA A 4 -20.34 -7.88 9.80
C ALA A 4 -21.88 -7.82 9.91
N GLN A 5 -22.44 -7.89 11.13
CA GLN A 5 -23.90 -7.86 11.33
C GLN A 5 -24.47 -6.44 11.55
N ASP A 6 -23.62 -5.45 11.77
CA ASP A 6 -24.04 -4.06 11.96
C ASP A 6 -23.52 -3.17 10.82
N ALA A 7 -24.41 -2.77 9.92
CA ALA A 7 -24.11 -1.94 8.75
C ALA A 7 -23.58 -0.54 9.11
N THR A 8 -23.60 -0.17 10.40
CA THR A 8 -23.12 1.12 10.91
C THR A 8 -21.70 1.09 11.46
N GLN A 9 -21.10 -0.10 11.66
CA GLN A 9 -19.74 -0.19 12.20
C GLN A 9 -18.67 0.08 11.14
N ARG A 10 -17.77 1.01 11.47
CA ARG A 10 -16.58 1.26 10.66
C ARG A 10 -15.60 0.10 10.78
N VAL A 11 -15.14 -0.41 9.64
CA VAL A 11 -14.05 -1.39 9.60
C VAL A 11 -12.69 -0.70 9.56
N THR A 12 -11.71 -1.27 10.25
CA THR A 12 -10.31 -0.89 10.06
C THR A 12 -9.86 -1.26 8.65
N ALA A 13 -8.84 -0.58 8.12
CA ALA A 13 -8.32 -0.92 6.80
C ALA A 13 -7.68 -2.32 6.72
N VAL A 14 -7.21 -2.89 7.84
CA VAL A 14 -6.80 -4.31 7.89
C VAL A 14 -7.99 -5.26 7.78
N GLN A 15 -9.11 -4.95 8.45
CA GLN A 15 -10.34 -5.73 8.32
C GLN A 15 -10.90 -5.63 6.89
N PHE A 16 -10.89 -4.44 6.30
CA PHE A 16 -11.29 -4.25 4.91
C PHE A 16 -10.41 -5.02 3.94
N GLU A 17 -9.08 -5.01 4.13
CA GLU A 17 -8.15 -5.81 3.31
C GLU A 17 -8.47 -7.30 3.36
N ARG A 18 -8.72 -7.83 4.56
CA ARG A 18 -9.13 -9.23 4.76
C ARG A 18 -10.49 -9.52 4.12
N LEU A 19 -11.43 -8.58 4.18
CA LEU A 19 -12.74 -8.72 3.56
C LEU A 19 -12.63 -8.78 2.03
N CYS A 20 -11.89 -7.85 1.41
CA CYS A 20 -11.65 -7.87 -0.03
C CYS A 20 -10.93 -9.15 -0.46
N GLN A 21 -9.91 -9.58 0.30
CA GLN A 21 -9.21 -10.84 0.01
C GLN A 21 -10.16 -12.04 0.08
N ALA A 22 -11.00 -12.12 1.11
CA ALA A 22 -11.98 -13.19 1.24
C ALA A 22 -13.01 -13.16 0.10
N ALA A 23 -13.50 -11.98 -0.28
CA ALA A 23 -14.42 -11.81 -1.40
C ALA A 23 -13.81 -12.24 -2.73
N MET A 24 -12.56 -11.86 -3.00
CA MET A 24 -11.83 -12.28 -4.20
C MET A 24 -11.62 -13.80 -4.25
N GLN A 25 -11.36 -14.43 -3.10
CA GLN A 25 -11.19 -15.88 -2.98
C GLN A 25 -12.51 -16.63 -3.17
N GLU A 26 -13.57 -16.19 -2.49
CA GLU A 26 -14.88 -16.83 -2.54
C GLU A 26 -15.51 -16.74 -3.94
N LEU A 27 -15.35 -15.59 -4.60
CA LEU A 27 -15.90 -15.36 -5.94
C LEU A 27 -14.97 -15.85 -7.06
N ASP A 28 -13.74 -16.25 -6.72
CA ASP A 28 -12.64 -16.53 -7.64
C ASP A 28 -12.51 -15.44 -8.71
N ASP A 29 -12.37 -14.20 -8.24
CA ASP A 29 -12.45 -13.00 -9.07
C ASP A 29 -11.59 -11.87 -8.49
N GLU A 30 -10.62 -11.37 -9.27
CA GLU A 30 -9.78 -10.24 -8.86
C GLU A 30 -10.55 -8.90 -8.78
N ALA A 31 -11.74 -8.84 -9.39
CA ALA A 31 -12.65 -7.70 -9.39
C ALA A 31 -14.02 -8.10 -8.80
N PRO A 32 -14.08 -8.46 -7.50
CA PRO A 32 -15.08 -9.33 -6.91
C PRO A 32 -16.52 -8.91 -7.22
N GLY A 33 -17.08 -9.52 -8.27
CA GLY A 33 -18.49 -9.46 -8.63
C GLY A 33 -18.97 -8.16 -9.30
N TRP A 34 -18.10 -7.17 -9.53
CA TRP A 34 -18.55 -5.88 -10.10
C TRP A 34 -18.43 -5.78 -11.62
N PHE A 35 -17.80 -6.75 -12.28
CA PHE A 35 -17.84 -6.88 -13.75
C PHE A 35 -18.73 -8.04 -14.19
N SER A 36 -19.15 -8.01 -15.46
CA SER A 36 -19.96 -9.01 -16.15
C SER A 36 -19.24 -10.35 -16.30
N ARG A 37 -17.92 -10.34 -16.12
CA ARG A 37 -17.04 -11.50 -16.13
C ARG A 37 -16.10 -11.45 -14.94
N ARG A 38 -15.66 -12.63 -14.52
CA ARG A 38 -14.57 -12.76 -13.54
C ARG A 38 -13.25 -12.34 -14.18
N LEU A 39 -12.43 -11.64 -13.40
CA LEU A 39 -11.05 -11.36 -13.77
C LEU A 39 -10.12 -12.40 -13.14
N PRO A 40 -9.26 -13.06 -13.95
CA PRO A 40 -8.26 -13.97 -13.41
C PRO A 40 -7.33 -13.29 -12.41
N TRP A 41 -6.86 -14.05 -11.42
CA TRP A 41 -5.86 -13.58 -10.47
C TRP A 41 -4.61 -13.06 -11.17
N GLY A 42 -4.16 -11.85 -10.78
CA GLY A 42 -2.99 -11.21 -11.36
C GLY A 42 -3.26 -10.41 -12.64
N SER A 43 -4.53 -10.22 -13.05
CA SER A 43 -4.90 -9.35 -14.16
C SER A 43 -4.39 -7.92 -13.97
N TYR A 44 -4.62 -7.30 -12.81
CA TYR A 44 -4.06 -5.99 -12.49
C TYR A 44 -2.52 -6.03 -12.34
N GLY A 45 -1.97 -7.16 -11.88
CA GLY A 45 -0.52 -7.37 -11.86
C GLY A 45 0.09 -7.41 -13.26
N MET A 46 -0.61 -7.95 -14.25
CA MET A 46 -0.22 -7.93 -15.66
C MET A 46 -0.21 -6.50 -16.21
N LEU A 47 -1.25 -5.71 -15.90
CA LEU A 47 -1.30 -4.30 -16.29
C LEU A 47 -0.11 -3.51 -15.74
N ALA A 48 0.25 -3.74 -14.47
CA ALA A 48 1.39 -3.10 -13.84
C ALA A 48 2.72 -3.51 -14.53
N ARG A 49 2.88 -4.79 -14.88
CA ARG A 49 4.06 -5.30 -15.62
C ARG A 49 4.16 -4.69 -17.02
N ALA A 50 3.05 -4.54 -17.73
CA ALA A 50 3.03 -3.90 -19.04
C ALA A 50 3.37 -2.39 -18.97
N SER A 51 3.15 -1.77 -17.82
CA SER A 51 3.32 -0.32 -17.62
C SER A 51 4.70 0.05 -17.07
N ILE A 52 5.39 -0.84 -16.36
CA ILE A 52 6.63 -0.49 -15.63
C ILE A 52 7.83 -0.17 -16.53
N SER A 53 7.83 -0.66 -17.77
CA SER A 53 8.88 -0.33 -18.76
C SER A 53 8.65 0.98 -19.49
N ALA A 54 7.63 1.76 -19.10
CA ALA A 54 7.34 3.04 -19.72
C ALA A 54 8.42 4.09 -19.39
N PRO A 55 8.74 5.01 -20.32
CA PRO A 55 9.73 6.06 -20.09
C PRO A 55 9.23 7.18 -19.16
N SER A 56 7.92 7.35 -19.02
CA SER A 56 7.30 8.39 -18.19
C SER A 56 5.98 7.93 -17.59
N LEU A 57 5.54 8.61 -16.52
CA LEU A 57 4.28 8.30 -15.85
C LEU A 57 3.08 8.41 -16.81
N GLY A 58 3.09 9.38 -17.72
CA GLY A 58 2.04 9.51 -18.73
C GLY A 58 1.94 8.31 -19.65
N VAL A 59 3.07 7.78 -20.13
CA VAL A 59 3.07 6.56 -20.95
C VAL A 59 2.63 5.35 -20.13
N ALA A 60 3.04 5.25 -18.86
CA ALA A 60 2.60 4.18 -17.97
C ALA A 60 1.08 4.19 -17.75
N LEU A 61 0.50 5.37 -17.47
CA LEU A 61 -0.93 5.54 -17.26
C LEU A 61 -1.74 5.31 -18.54
N ALA A 62 -1.26 5.77 -19.69
CA ALA A 62 -1.89 5.49 -20.98
C ALA A 62 -1.91 3.98 -21.29
N ARG A 63 -0.79 3.27 -21.03
CA ARG A 63 -0.73 1.81 -21.16
C ARG A 63 -1.69 1.11 -20.21
N TRP A 64 -1.74 1.54 -18.94
CA TRP A 64 -2.67 1.00 -17.96
C TRP A 64 -4.12 1.15 -18.42
N CYS A 65 -4.54 2.36 -18.81
CA CYS A 65 -5.90 2.64 -19.28
C CYS A 65 -6.26 1.78 -20.49
N ARG A 66 -5.39 1.74 -21.50
CA ARG A 66 -5.59 0.94 -22.71
C ARG A 66 -5.70 -0.56 -22.41
N HIS A 67 -4.78 -1.09 -21.61
CA HIS A 67 -4.74 -2.52 -21.31
C HIS A 67 -5.84 -2.96 -20.33
N HIS A 68 -6.35 -2.05 -19.49
CA HIS A 68 -7.53 -2.33 -18.67
C HIS A 68 -8.76 -2.68 -19.54
N GLY A 69 -8.93 -2.01 -20.68
CA GLY A 69 -9.97 -2.34 -21.66
C GLY A 69 -9.85 -3.74 -22.31
N LEU A 70 -8.74 -4.46 -22.10
CA LEU A 70 -8.60 -5.87 -22.49
C LEU A 70 -9.16 -6.82 -21.43
N LEU A 71 -9.29 -6.36 -20.18
CA LEU A 71 -9.82 -7.16 -19.08
C LEU A 71 -11.35 -7.21 -19.11
N THR A 72 -11.99 -6.08 -19.39
CA THR A 72 -13.44 -5.91 -19.37
C THR A 72 -13.92 -4.83 -20.34
N GLN A 73 -15.15 -4.97 -20.83
CA GLN A 73 -15.86 -3.96 -21.64
C GLN A 73 -16.87 -3.16 -20.82
N ASP A 74 -17.09 -3.51 -19.55
CA ASP A 74 -18.11 -2.88 -18.70
C ASP A 74 -17.78 -1.42 -18.35
N VAL A 75 -16.48 -1.10 -18.35
CA VAL A 75 -15.97 0.24 -18.07
C VAL A 75 -14.81 0.54 -19.00
N THR A 76 -14.55 1.81 -19.25
CA THR A 76 -13.36 2.27 -19.97
C THR A 76 -12.65 3.35 -19.19
N LEU A 77 -11.36 3.16 -18.96
CA LEU A 77 -10.47 4.16 -18.37
C LEU A 77 -9.85 4.98 -19.49
N THR A 78 -9.84 6.31 -19.36
CA THR A 78 -9.23 7.20 -20.36
C THR A 78 -8.37 8.24 -19.67
N LEU A 79 -7.12 8.36 -20.13
CA LEU A 79 -6.24 9.47 -19.79
C LEU A 79 -6.40 10.57 -20.85
N ALA A 80 -6.74 11.78 -20.42
CA ALA A 80 -6.82 12.96 -21.27
C ALA A 80 -6.07 14.13 -20.62
N THR A 81 -5.63 15.08 -21.44
CA THR A 81 -4.97 16.30 -21.01
C THR A 81 -5.67 17.51 -21.62
N GLN A 82 -5.92 18.53 -20.82
CA GLN A 82 -6.48 19.81 -21.26
C GLN A 82 -5.71 20.93 -20.55
N GLY A 83 -4.86 21.65 -21.30
CA GLY A 83 -4.00 22.68 -20.72
C GLY A 83 -3.05 22.12 -19.67
N ASP A 84 -3.04 22.72 -18.49
CA ASP A 84 -2.23 22.34 -17.33
C ASP A 84 -2.84 21.20 -16.48
N GLU A 85 -3.99 20.67 -16.90
CA GLU A 85 -4.69 19.60 -16.20
C GLU A 85 -4.68 18.29 -16.99
N ALA A 86 -4.34 17.21 -16.29
CA ALA A 86 -4.50 15.83 -16.73
C ALA A 86 -5.63 15.18 -15.94
N ALA A 87 -6.43 14.36 -16.62
CA ALA A 87 -7.53 13.63 -16.01
C ALA A 87 -7.50 12.16 -16.43
N VAL A 88 -7.69 11.27 -15.46
CA VAL A 88 -8.12 9.89 -15.76
C VAL A 88 -9.58 9.74 -15.39
N THR A 89 -10.42 9.39 -16.36
CA THR A 89 -11.86 9.23 -16.20
C THR A 89 -12.31 7.80 -16.45
N ILE A 90 -13.45 7.43 -15.88
CA ILE A 90 -14.09 6.12 -16.07
C ILE A 90 -15.45 6.36 -16.74
N ALA A 91 -15.62 5.80 -17.93
CA ALA A 91 -16.92 5.64 -18.58
C ALA A 91 -17.51 4.28 -18.19
N GLU A 92 -18.77 4.27 -17.76
CA GLU A 92 -19.54 3.05 -17.46
C GLU A 92 -20.37 2.69 -18.71
N HIS A 93 -20.22 1.45 -19.20
CA HIS A 93 -20.95 0.97 -20.38
C HIS A 93 -22.13 0.05 -20.02
N ARG A 94 -22.29 -0.22 -18.72
CA ARG A 94 -23.44 -0.91 -18.16
C ARG A 94 -23.69 -0.50 -16.71
N PRO A 95 -24.89 -0.78 -16.17
CA PRO A 95 -25.15 -0.62 -14.75
C PRO A 95 -24.30 -1.59 -13.91
N LEU A 96 -23.45 -1.03 -13.04
CA LEU A 96 -22.63 -1.79 -12.07
C LEU A 96 -23.41 -2.18 -10.79
N GLY A 97 -24.66 -1.74 -10.67
CA GLY A 97 -25.58 -2.11 -9.59
C GLY A 97 -25.10 -1.69 -8.20
N VAL A 98 -25.36 -2.53 -7.20
CA VAL A 98 -25.02 -2.27 -5.79
C VAL A 98 -23.52 -2.13 -5.55
N LEU A 99 -22.68 -2.65 -6.45
CA LEU A 99 -21.22 -2.57 -6.34
C LEU A 99 -20.65 -1.35 -7.06
N ARG A 100 -21.47 -0.50 -7.67
CA ARG A 100 -21.02 0.67 -8.45
C ARG A 100 -20.07 1.57 -7.67
N GLU A 101 -20.46 1.98 -6.47
CA GLU A 101 -19.62 2.84 -5.61
C GLU A 101 -18.26 2.19 -5.36
N PHE A 102 -18.28 0.93 -4.95
CA PHE A 102 -17.07 0.17 -4.64
C PHE A 102 -16.16 0.02 -5.86
N ALA A 103 -16.73 -0.36 -7.01
CA ALA A 103 -16.00 -0.57 -8.25
C ALA A 103 -15.29 0.70 -8.71
N LEU A 104 -16.00 1.84 -8.74
CA LEU A 104 -15.42 3.12 -9.14
C LEU A 104 -14.32 3.56 -8.17
N LEU A 105 -14.55 3.43 -6.86
CA LEU A 105 -13.55 3.75 -5.85
C LEU A 105 -12.30 2.88 -5.97
N SER A 106 -12.46 1.56 -6.12
CA SER A 106 -11.35 0.63 -6.31
C SER A 106 -10.56 0.96 -7.57
N LEU A 107 -11.20 1.19 -8.71
CA LEU A 107 -10.50 1.52 -9.97
C LEU A 107 -9.67 2.80 -9.86
N LEU A 108 -10.26 3.88 -9.34
CA LEU A 108 -9.55 5.15 -9.14
C LEU A 108 -8.42 5.02 -8.12
N ARG A 109 -8.68 4.31 -7.00
CA ARG A 109 -7.70 4.08 -5.92
C ARG A 109 -6.50 3.27 -6.42
N ASN A 110 -6.75 2.22 -7.22
CA ASN A 110 -5.73 1.36 -7.81
C ASN A 110 -4.83 2.15 -8.75
N LEU A 111 -5.45 2.92 -9.66
CA LEU A 111 -4.73 3.74 -10.61
C LEU A 111 -3.87 4.79 -9.90
N HIS A 112 -4.44 5.51 -8.94
CA HIS A 112 -3.71 6.52 -8.16
C HIS A 112 -2.57 5.89 -7.35
N GLY A 113 -2.83 4.75 -6.70
CA GLY A 113 -1.85 4.02 -5.91
C GLY A 113 -0.66 3.57 -6.75
N LEU A 114 -0.94 3.01 -7.94
CA LEU A 114 0.09 2.63 -8.90
C LEU A 114 0.87 3.83 -9.41
N ALA A 115 0.19 4.92 -9.78
CA ALA A 115 0.82 6.13 -10.31
C ALA A 115 1.86 6.68 -9.32
N CYS A 116 1.44 6.83 -8.06
CA CYS A 116 2.32 7.30 -7.00
C CYS A 116 3.47 6.33 -6.74
N TRP A 117 3.17 5.02 -6.74
CA TRP A 117 4.19 3.99 -6.53
C TRP A 117 5.26 4.01 -7.62
N LEU A 118 4.85 4.03 -8.89
CA LEU A 118 5.73 4.08 -10.06
C LEU A 118 6.64 5.31 -10.04
N ALA A 119 6.09 6.49 -9.75
CA ALA A 119 6.84 7.74 -9.68
C ALA A 119 7.67 7.89 -8.38
N ASP A 120 7.44 7.03 -7.38
CA ASP A 120 7.95 7.19 -6.02
C ASP A 120 7.66 8.58 -5.41
N SER A 121 6.53 9.15 -5.82
CA SER A 121 6.07 10.48 -5.45
C SER A 121 4.60 10.44 -5.11
N GLN A 122 4.14 11.35 -4.25
CA GLN A 122 2.71 11.60 -4.18
C GLN A 122 2.28 12.32 -5.45
N LEU A 123 1.11 11.95 -5.95
CA LEU A 123 0.41 12.65 -7.02
C LEU A 123 -0.69 13.48 -6.37
N PRO A 124 -0.49 14.78 -6.11
CA PRO A 124 -1.54 15.62 -5.55
C PRO A 124 -2.71 15.67 -6.52
N LEU A 125 -3.91 15.42 -5.99
CA LEU A 125 -5.12 15.50 -6.79
C LEU A 125 -5.65 16.93 -6.71
N ARG A 126 -5.94 17.53 -7.87
CA ARG A 126 -6.74 18.75 -7.96
C ARG A 126 -8.19 18.45 -7.58
N GLU A 127 -8.69 17.27 -7.96
CA GLU A 127 -10.04 16.81 -7.62
C GLU A 127 -10.18 15.29 -7.85
N ALA A 128 -10.99 14.62 -7.02
CA ALA A 128 -11.60 13.33 -7.32
C ALA A 128 -13.10 13.51 -7.56
N GLY A 129 -13.56 13.31 -8.80
CA GLY A 129 -14.97 13.41 -9.18
C GLY A 129 -15.70 12.09 -9.02
N LEU A 130 -16.90 12.11 -8.44
CA LEU A 130 -17.73 10.93 -8.20
C LEU A 130 -19.17 11.16 -8.69
N PRO A 131 -19.69 10.29 -9.57
CA PRO A 131 -20.98 10.47 -10.24
C PRO A 131 -22.15 9.90 -9.41
N PHE A 132 -22.19 10.29 -8.15
CA PHE A 132 -23.24 9.94 -7.19
C PHE A 132 -23.30 10.99 -6.07
N PRO A 133 -24.45 11.16 -5.40
CA PRO A 133 -24.56 12.05 -4.25
C PRO A 133 -23.64 11.60 -3.10
N ALA A 134 -23.28 12.54 -2.22
CA ALA A 134 -22.49 12.22 -1.03
C ALA A 134 -23.23 11.19 -0.16
N PRO A 135 -22.64 10.01 0.10
CA PRO A 135 -23.27 9.01 0.96
C PRO A 135 -23.11 9.37 2.45
N PRO A 136 -23.83 8.70 3.36
CA PRO A 136 -23.71 8.94 4.81
C PRO A 136 -22.27 8.81 5.36
N HIS A 137 -21.44 7.99 4.72
CA HIS A 137 -20.03 7.76 5.06
C HIS A 137 -19.05 8.60 4.23
N ALA A 138 -19.48 9.75 3.68
CA ALA A 138 -18.65 10.61 2.83
C ALA A 138 -17.32 11.05 3.47
N ASP A 139 -17.23 11.12 4.81
CA ASP A 139 -16.00 11.49 5.52
C ASP A 139 -14.83 10.52 5.29
N VAL A 140 -15.10 9.30 4.82
CA VAL A 140 -14.03 8.33 4.53
C VAL A 140 -13.29 8.65 3.24
N TYR A 141 -13.91 9.40 2.34
CA TYR A 141 -13.41 9.63 0.99
C TYR A 141 -12.17 10.52 0.95
N GLU A 142 -12.08 11.50 1.85
CA GLU A 142 -10.87 12.33 2.03
C GLU A 142 -9.65 11.51 2.45
N ARG A 143 -9.87 10.34 3.08
CA ARG A 143 -8.79 9.42 3.42
C ARG A 143 -8.34 8.59 2.22
N LEU A 144 -9.22 8.37 1.23
CA LEU A 144 -8.95 7.58 0.03
C LEU A 144 -8.22 8.38 -1.06
N PHE A 145 -8.53 9.67 -1.18
CA PHE A 145 -8.02 10.57 -2.21
C PHE A 145 -7.29 11.77 -1.58
N PRO A 146 -5.99 12.00 -1.86
CA PRO A 146 -5.26 13.15 -1.35
C PRO A 146 -5.58 14.42 -2.16
N GLY A 147 -6.82 14.89 -2.06
CA GLY A 147 -7.35 16.08 -2.71
C GLY A 147 -8.87 16.24 -2.46
N PRO A 148 -9.49 17.33 -2.93
CA PRO A 148 -10.91 17.55 -2.73
C PRO A 148 -11.73 16.50 -3.50
N VAL A 149 -12.83 16.06 -2.90
CA VAL A 149 -13.76 15.09 -3.48
C VAL A 149 -15.04 15.80 -3.90
N ARG A 150 -15.40 15.73 -5.19
CA ARG A 150 -16.63 16.31 -5.73
C ARG A 150 -17.64 15.21 -6.02
N PHE A 151 -18.67 15.14 -5.18
CA PHE A 151 -19.87 14.34 -5.42
C PHE A 151 -20.78 14.99 -6.47
N GLY A 152 -21.62 14.20 -7.14
CA GLY A 152 -22.49 14.66 -8.22
C GLY A 152 -21.74 15.10 -9.49
N ALA A 153 -20.49 14.67 -9.68
CA ALA A 153 -19.74 14.96 -10.90
C ALA A 153 -20.34 14.23 -12.11
N ALA A 154 -20.09 14.74 -13.33
CA ALA A 154 -20.61 14.11 -14.55
C ALA A 154 -20.10 12.67 -14.77
N GLN A 155 -18.87 12.38 -14.33
CA GLN A 155 -18.24 11.06 -14.44
C GLN A 155 -17.24 10.84 -13.30
N ALA A 156 -16.90 9.58 -13.05
CA ALA A 156 -15.87 9.23 -12.09
C ALA A 156 -14.49 9.55 -12.66
N GLY A 157 -13.61 10.17 -11.86
CA GLY A 157 -12.27 10.47 -12.34
C GLY A 157 -11.36 11.16 -11.35
N LEU A 158 -10.08 11.21 -11.68
CA LEU A 158 -9.04 11.92 -10.95
C LEU A 158 -8.44 13.00 -11.83
N ARG A 159 -8.40 14.24 -11.32
CA ARG A 159 -7.75 15.39 -11.95
C ARG A 159 -6.49 15.75 -11.21
N PHE A 160 -5.41 16.02 -11.92
CA PHE A 160 -4.11 16.37 -11.37
C PHE A 160 -3.31 17.21 -12.37
N ASP A 161 -2.17 17.72 -11.93
CA ASP A 161 -1.32 18.56 -12.76
C ASP A 161 -0.68 17.80 -13.93
N THR A 162 -0.79 18.32 -15.16
CA THR A 162 -0.24 17.69 -16.36
C THR A 162 1.27 17.45 -16.26
N HIS A 163 2.02 18.27 -15.52
CA HIS A 163 3.47 18.09 -15.35
C HIS A 163 3.81 16.76 -14.67
N ALA A 164 2.90 16.18 -13.89
CA ALA A 164 3.11 14.87 -13.30
C ALA A 164 3.29 13.76 -14.35
N LEU A 165 2.71 13.90 -15.54
CA LEU A 165 2.83 12.91 -16.62
C LEU A 165 4.27 12.81 -17.15
N ALA A 166 5.08 13.85 -16.98
CA ALA A 166 6.49 13.86 -17.36
C ALA A 166 7.41 13.18 -16.32
N LEU A 167 6.91 12.80 -15.14
CA LEU A 167 7.73 12.19 -14.10
C LEU A 167 8.33 10.86 -14.58
N PRO A 168 9.64 10.63 -14.37
CA PRO A 168 10.25 9.35 -14.69
C PRO A 168 9.79 8.28 -13.71
N LEU A 169 9.72 7.04 -14.19
CA LEU A 169 9.47 5.88 -13.34
C LEU A 169 10.70 5.62 -12.47
N ARG A 170 10.48 5.41 -11.17
CA ARG A 170 11.52 5.17 -10.15
C ARG A 170 11.50 3.72 -9.64
N ARG A 171 10.76 2.83 -10.30
CA ARG A 171 10.58 1.42 -9.93
C ARG A 171 11.02 0.53 -11.06
N ASP A 172 11.73 -0.54 -10.70
CA ASP A 172 12.14 -1.60 -11.61
C ASP A 172 11.24 -2.84 -11.47
N ALA A 173 11.46 -3.83 -12.34
CA ALA A 173 10.72 -5.09 -12.33
C ALA A 173 10.86 -5.82 -10.98
N THR A 174 12.03 -5.77 -10.35
CA THR A 174 12.27 -6.36 -9.02
C THR A 174 11.37 -5.73 -7.96
N ALA A 175 11.28 -4.40 -7.93
CA ALA A 175 10.39 -3.69 -7.02
C ALA A 175 8.92 -4.05 -7.28
N LEU A 176 8.54 -4.26 -8.54
CA LEU A 176 7.19 -4.68 -8.90
C LEU A 176 6.87 -6.10 -8.41
N ASP A 177 7.77 -7.05 -8.56
CA ASP A 177 7.54 -8.40 -8.04
C ASP A 177 7.42 -8.42 -6.51
N GLN A 178 8.19 -7.58 -5.82
CA GLN A 178 8.03 -7.41 -4.37
C GLN A 178 6.71 -6.74 -4.01
N MET A 179 6.27 -5.79 -4.81
CA MET A 179 5.00 -5.10 -4.66
C MET A 179 3.84 -6.08 -4.83
N LEU A 180 3.89 -6.92 -5.87
CA LEU A 180 2.80 -7.84 -6.22
C LEU A 180 2.66 -9.03 -5.26
N ARG A 181 3.75 -9.46 -4.61
CA ARG A 181 3.68 -10.42 -3.48
C ARG A 181 2.89 -9.87 -2.29
N ARG A 182 2.64 -8.57 -2.26
CA ARG A 182 1.86 -7.84 -1.25
C ARG A 182 0.83 -6.93 -1.95
N ALA A 183 0.21 -7.39 -3.04
CA ALA A 183 -0.61 -6.54 -3.92
C ALA A 183 -1.92 -6.06 -3.28
N LEU A 184 -2.58 -6.88 -2.45
CA LEU A 184 -3.81 -6.53 -1.74
C LEU A 184 -3.69 -5.19 -0.98
N PRO A 185 -2.57 -4.90 -0.29
CA PRO A 185 -2.31 -3.61 0.33
C PRO A 185 -2.41 -2.38 -0.59
N ILE A 186 -2.22 -2.50 -1.90
CA ILE A 186 -2.26 -1.36 -2.83
C ILE A 186 -3.70 -1.01 -3.21
N LEU A 187 -4.55 -2.03 -3.29
CA LEU A 187 -5.98 -1.87 -3.59
C LEU A 187 -6.71 -1.18 -2.44
N VAL A 188 -6.25 -1.40 -1.21
CA VAL A 188 -6.97 -1.06 0.01
C VAL A 188 -6.42 0.20 0.69
N TRP A 189 -5.11 0.44 0.63
CA TRP A 189 -4.50 1.50 1.43
C TRP A 189 -4.11 2.70 0.59
N PRO A 190 -4.36 3.94 1.05
CA PRO A 190 -3.78 5.15 0.49
C PRO A 190 -2.28 4.98 0.28
N TYR A 191 -1.79 5.29 -0.93
CA TYR A 191 -0.37 5.39 -1.16
C TYR A 191 0.09 6.61 -0.39
N ARG A 192 0.62 6.37 0.81
CA ARG A 192 1.31 7.38 1.58
C ARG A 192 2.79 7.17 1.33
N ARG A 193 3.46 8.21 0.84
CA ARG A 193 4.94 8.24 0.79
C ARG A 193 5.53 7.92 2.17
N ASP A 194 4.78 8.23 3.23
CA ASP A 194 5.11 7.88 4.60
C ASP A 194 5.19 6.35 4.82
N ARG A 195 4.35 5.51 4.21
CA ARG A 195 4.52 4.04 4.31
C ARG A 195 5.81 3.51 3.65
N LEU A 196 6.44 4.30 2.77
CA LEU A 196 7.81 4.02 2.32
C LEU A 196 8.84 4.42 3.37
N LEU A 197 8.58 5.41 4.22
CA LEU A 197 9.48 5.81 5.31
C LEU A 197 9.66 4.66 6.30
N SER A 198 8.58 4.15 6.89
CA SER A 198 8.66 2.98 7.78
C SER A 198 9.31 1.76 7.12
N ARG A 199 9.00 1.50 5.83
CA ARG A 199 9.59 0.38 5.09
C ARG A 199 11.08 0.59 4.80
N ARG A 200 11.49 1.79 4.35
CA ARG A 200 12.89 2.17 4.09
C ARG A 200 13.69 2.16 5.37
N LEU A 201 13.14 2.67 6.47
CA LEU A 201 13.77 2.61 7.78
C LEU A 201 14.02 1.16 8.21
N ARG A 202 13.02 0.27 8.08
CA ARG A 202 13.23 -1.17 8.35
C ARG A 202 14.31 -1.78 7.46
N GLN A 203 14.41 -1.36 6.20
CA GLN A 203 15.40 -1.86 5.26
C GLN A 203 16.82 -1.35 5.60
N LEU A 204 16.96 -0.07 5.92
CA LEU A 204 18.20 0.54 6.43
C LEU A 204 18.65 -0.13 7.74
N MET A 205 17.71 -0.39 8.65
CA MET A 205 17.97 -1.09 9.92
C MET A 205 18.37 -2.56 9.77
N ARG A 206 18.20 -3.15 8.58
CA ARG A 206 18.65 -4.53 8.31
C ARG A 206 20.10 -4.58 7.81
N GLN A 207 20.65 -3.46 7.34
CA GLN A 207 22.02 -3.38 6.88
C GLN A 207 23.00 -3.40 8.06
N PRO A 208 24.01 -4.29 8.06
CA PRO A 208 25.01 -4.33 9.12
C PRO A 208 25.94 -3.11 9.08
N GLY A 209 26.43 -2.67 10.24
CA GLY A 209 27.59 -1.77 10.35
C GLY A 209 27.32 -0.31 10.76
N THR A 210 26.08 0.11 10.98
CA THR A 210 25.77 1.51 11.39
C THR A 210 24.90 1.58 12.63
N ALA A 211 25.21 2.52 13.54
CA ALA A 211 24.30 2.87 14.64
C ALA A 211 22.99 3.42 14.05
N HIS A 212 21.87 2.74 14.33
CA HIS A 212 20.54 3.13 13.84
C HIS A 212 19.91 4.23 14.72
N THR A 213 20.58 5.37 14.92
CA THR A 213 20.03 6.50 15.67
C THR A 213 19.02 7.28 14.82
N ALA A 214 18.26 8.18 15.44
CA ALA A 214 17.32 9.01 14.69
C ALA A 214 18.05 9.91 13.69
N GLU A 215 19.24 10.39 14.05
CA GLU A 215 20.09 11.27 13.27
C GLU A 215 20.64 10.57 12.03
N THR A 216 21.21 9.37 12.19
CA THR A 216 21.79 8.60 11.07
C THR A 216 20.71 8.16 10.09
N LEU A 217 19.55 7.72 10.60
CA LEU A 217 18.43 7.29 9.77
C LEU A 217 17.73 8.45 9.08
N ALA A 218 17.60 9.60 9.73
CA ALA A 218 17.08 10.80 9.11
C ALA A 218 18.03 11.32 8.02
N GLY A 219 19.33 11.35 8.30
CA GLY A 219 20.36 11.73 7.32
C GLY A 219 20.37 10.84 6.07
N ALA A 220 20.27 9.52 6.24
CA ALA A 220 20.18 8.56 5.13
C ALA A 220 18.93 8.76 4.24
N LEU A 221 17.94 9.49 4.74
CA LEU A 221 16.67 9.76 4.05
C LEU A 221 16.51 11.24 3.67
N ALA A 222 17.57 12.06 3.83
CA ALA A 222 17.56 13.51 3.60
C ALA A 222 16.46 14.24 4.41
N LEU A 223 16.23 13.81 5.65
CA LEU A 223 15.26 14.38 6.58
C LEU A 223 15.95 14.93 7.84
N SER A 224 15.27 15.85 8.54
CA SER A 224 15.62 16.16 9.92
C SER A 224 14.98 15.15 10.89
N PRO A 225 15.57 14.88 12.07
CA PRO A 225 14.97 13.99 13.08
C PRO A 225 13.55 14.41 13.48
N ARG A 226 13.29 15.72 13.55
CA ARG A 226 11.95 16.26 13.83
C ARG A 226 10.95 15.88 12.73
N SER A 227 11.34 15.98 11.46
CA SER A 227 10.49 15.59 10.34
C SER A 227 10.23 14.08 10.33
N LEU A 228 11.26 13.28 10.60
CA LEU A 228 11.18 11.82 10.74
C LEU A 228 10.14 11.43 11.80
N HIS A 229 10.24 11.97 13.02
CA HIS A 229 9.29 11.66 14.09
C HIS A 229 7.86 12.10 13.79
N ARG A 230 7.69 13.28 13.16
CA ARG A 230 6.36 13.77 12.75
C ARG A 230 5.72 12.83 11.73
N GLN A 231 6.47 12.38 10.72
CA GLN A 231 5.97 11.47 9.70
C GLN A 231 5.64 10.09 10.27
N LEU A 232 6.50 9.54 11.14
CA LEU A 232 6.23 8.26 11.81
C LEU A 232 4.96 8.32 12.68
N ARG A 233 4.73 9.43 13.40
CA ARG A 233 3.48 9.63 14.15
C ARG A 233 2.26 9.69 13.23
N ALA A 234 2.37 10.35 12.08
CA ALA A 234 1.29 10.39 11.09
C ALA A 234 0.99 9.00 10.48
N GLU A 235 1.96 8.08 10.48
CA GLU A 235 1.80 6.67 10.13
C GLU A 235 1.23 5.80 11.28
N GLY A 236 1.03 6.37 12.47
CA GLY A 236 0.61 5.62 13.65
C GLY A 236 1.71 4.72 14.23
N THR A 237 2.97 5.05 13.98
CA THR A 237 4.13 4.29 14.50
C THR A 237 5.17 5.21 15.14
N SER A 238 6.27 4.63 15.60
CA SER A 238 7.41 5.35 16.18
C SER A 238 8.71 4.67 15.78
N LEU A 239 9.81 5.44 15.83
CA LEU A 239 11.13 4.89 15.53
C LEU A 239 11.49 3.71 16.45
N GLN A 240 11.05 3.76 17.71
CA GLN A 240 11.28 2.69 18.67
C GLN A 240 10.51 1.42 18.31
N GLN A 241 9.22 1.54 17.95
CA GLN A 241 8.43 0.40 17.48
C GLN A 241 9.05 -0.24 16.23
N LEU A 242 9.50 0.56 15.25
CA LEU A 242 10.16 0.04 14.06
C LEU A 242 11.46 -0.71 14.38
N LYS A 243 12.27 -0.20 15.32
CA LYS A 243 13.48 -0.89 15.79
C LYS A 243 13.13 -2.23 16.42
N ASP A 244 12.14 -2.24 17.30
CA ASP A 244 11.73 -3.43 18.02
C ASP A 244 11.19 -4.50 17.07
N GLU A 245 10.41 -4.14 16.06
CA GLU A 245 9.95 -5.04 15.00
C GLU A 245 11.11 -5.65 14.18
N VAL A 246 12.13 -4.85 13.84
CA VAL A 246 13.32 -5.35 13.11
C VAL A 246 14.13 -6.30 13.98
N ARG A 247 14.33 -5.95 15.26
CA ARG A 247 15.04 -6.79 16.24
C ARG A 247 14.31 -8.11 16.47
N GLN A 248 12.99 -8.06 16.64
CA GLN A 248 12.14 -9.23 16.79
C GLN A 248 12.27 -10.15 15.58
N ALA A 249 12.09 -9.62 14.37
CA ALA A 249 12.17 -10.40 13.14
C ALA A 249 13.53 -11.11 13.00
N ARG A 250 14.64 -10.39 13.28
CA ARG A 250 15.99 -10.95 13.21
C ARG A 250 16.24 -12.01 14.29
N ALA A 251 15.78 -11.77 15.51
CA ALA A 251 15.89 -12.74 16.60
C ALA A 251 15.09 -14.01 16.29
N THR A 252 13.83 -13.87 15.84
CA THR A 252 12.99 -15.01 15.43
C THR A 252 13.65 -15.82 14.32
N GLU A 253 14.18 -15.16 13.29
CA GLU A 253 14.89 -15.84 12.21
C GLU A 253 16.09 -16.65 12.71
N LEU A 254 16.94 -16.05 13.56
CA LEU A 254 18.12 -16.73 14.12
C LEU A 254 17.74 -17.88 15.06
N LEU A 255 16.68 -17.72 15.86
CA LEU A 255 16.22 -18.75 16.78
C LEU A 255 15.67 -19.98 16.06
N LEU A 256 15.00 -19.78 14.92
CA LEU A 256 14.40 -20.86 14.13
C LEU A 256 15.39 -21.51 13.16
N ARG A 257 16.32 -20.74 12.58
CA ARG A 257 17.23 -21.23 11.54
C ARG A 257 18.58 -21.70 12.06
N THR A 258 18.91 -21.45 13.33
CA THR A 258 20.23 -21.76 13.88
C THR A 258 20.16 -22.32 15.29
N ARG A 259 21.20 -23.04 15.70
CA ARG A 259 21.41 -23.49 17.09
C ARG A 259 22.34 -22.54 17.88
N GLN A 260 22.44 -21.27 17.47
CA GLN A 260 23.32 -20.32 18.14
C GLN A 260 22.92 -20.14 19.63
N PRO A 261 23.88 -19.97 20.55
CA PRO A 261 23.56 -19.64 21.94
C PRO A 261 22.70 -18.38 22.04
N ILE A 262 21.76 -18.33 22.99
CA ILE A 262 20.81 -17.21 23.12
C ILE A 262 21.52 -15.86 23.25
N GLY A 263 22.65 -15.78 23.95
CA GLY A 263 23.46 -14.55 24.03
C GLY A 263 24.09 -14.12 22.69
N ARG A 264 24.42 -15.06 21.80
CA ARG A 264 24.88 -14.74 20.44
C ARG A 264 23.73 -14.18 19.59
N VAL A 265 22.53 -14.76 19.73
CA VAL A 265 21.31 -14.24 19.09
C VAL A 265 20.98 -12.84 19.59
N ALA A 266 21.07 -12.60 20.90
CA ALA A 266 20.82 -11.30 21.51
C ALA A 266 21.72 -10.20 20.91
N ARG A 267 23.03 -10.47 20.83
CA ARG A 267 24.00 -9.55 20.22
C ARG A 267 23.72 -9.33 18.73
N ALA A 268 23.42 -10.39 17.98
CA ALA A 268 23.11 -10.31 16.56
C ALA A 268 21.77 -9.57 16.27
N ALA A 269 20.85 -9.57 17.22
CA ALA A 269 19.62 -8.76 17.21
C ALA A 269 19.84 -7.34 17.75
N GLY A 270 21.06 -6.93 18.09
CA GLY A 270 21.37 -5.55 18.50
C GLY A 270 21.06 -5.22 19.97
N PHE A 271 21.12 -6.21 20.86
CA PHE A 271 21.07 -6.02 22.31
C PHE A 271 22.48 -6.08 22.93
N GLN A 272 22.71 -5.25 23.95
CA GLN A 272 23.98 -5.22 24.69
C GLN A 272 24.03 -6.29 25.80
N ASN A 273 22.88 -6.74 26.31
CA ASN A 273 22.81 -7.75 27.34
C ASN A 273 21.61 -8.70 27.16
N ASP A 274 21.78 -9.92 27.66
CA ASP A 274 20.84 -11.03 27.45
C ASP A 274 19.53 -10.85 28.23
N LYS A 275 19.59 -10.25 29.43
CA LYS A 275 18.39 -10.01 30.27
C LYS A 275 17.41 -9.05 29.58
N SER A 276 17.92 -7.96 29.01
CA SER A 276 17.13 -6.99 28.24
C SER A 276 16.54 -7.63 26.99
N PHE A 277 17.30 -8.49 26.31
CA PHE A 277 16.80 -9.24 25.15
C PHE A 277 15.65 -10.17 25.54
N ILE A 278 15.82 -11.01 26.56
CA ILE A 278 14.79 -11.98 26.98
C ILE A 278 13.50 -11.26 27.38
N ARG A 279 13.61 -10.16 28.14
CA ARG A 279 12.45 -9.35 28.55
C ARG A 279 11.73 -8.75 27.33
N ALA A 280 12.48 -8.14 26.42
CA ALA A 280 11.91 -7.53 25.22
C ALA A 280 11.26 -8.59 24.32
N PHE A 281 11.95 -9.69 24.06
CA PHE A 281 11.47 -10.80 23.23
C PHE A 281 10.18 -11.41 23.77
N LYS A 282 10.12 -11.64 25.09
CA LYS A 282 8.89 -12.10 25.75
C LYS A 282 7.78 -11.06 25.66
N GLY A 283 8.09 -9.78 25.81
CA GLY A 283 7.14 -8.68 25.61
C GLY A 283 6.55 -8.65 24.19
N TRP A 284 7.37 -8.92 23.17
CA TRP A 284 6.93 -8.89 21.77
C TRP A 284 6.18 -10.14 21.32
N THR A 285 6.57 -11.32 21.81
CA THR A 285 6.10 -12.62 21.29
C THR A 285 5.22 -13.41 22.26
N GLY A 286 5.16 -13.00 23.53
CA GLY A 286 4.55 -13.78 24.61
C GLY A 286 5.38 -14.99 25.07
N LEU A 287 6.45 -15.35 24.34
CA LEU A 287 7.26 -16.55 24.58
C LEU A 287 8.70 -16.18 24.98
N THR A 288 9.37 -17.07 25.70
CA THR A 288 10.82 -16.94 25.88
C THR A 288 11.56 -17.34 24.59
N PRO A 289 12.76 -16.80 24.33
CA PRO A 289 13.57 -17.20 23.17
C PRO A 289 13.78 -18.72 23.08
N GLN A 290 13.93 -19.38 24.22
CA GLN A 290 14.13 -20.83 24.31
C GLN A 290 12.84 -21.60 23.98
N ALA A 291 11.70 -21.17 24.52
CA ALA A 291 10.40 -21.80 24.21
C ALA A 291 10.04 -21.67 22.71
N LEU A 292 10.41 -20.56 22.05
CA LEU A 292 10.21 -20.45 20.60
C LEU A 292 11.08 -21.43 19.82
N ARG A 293 12.33 -21.64 20.25
CA ARG A 293 13.25 -22.59 19.61
C ARG A 293 12.75 -24.03 19.72
N GLU A 294 12.25 -24.42 20.89
CA GLU A 294 11.71 -25.76 21.14
C GLU A 294 10.42 -26.05 20.35
N ARG A 295 9.69 -25.02 19.90
CA ARG A 295 8.51 -25.17 19.03
C ARG A 295 8.83 -25.25 17.54
N GLY A 296 10.00 -24.78 17.13
CA GLY A 296 10.38 -24.65 15.71
C GLY A 296 11.39 -25.69 15.23
N GLY A 297 11.90 -26.53 16.12
CA GLY A 297 12.70 -27.72 15.81
C GLY A 297 11.86 -28.98 15.99
#